data_AF-A0A6I8LSK6-F1
#
_entry.id   AF-A0A6I8LSK6-F1
#
_cell.length_a   1.000
_cell.length_b   1.000
_cell.length_c   1.000
_cell.angle_alpha   90.00
_cell.angle_beta   90.00
_cell.angle_gamma   90.00
#
_symmetry.space_group_name_H-M   'P 1'
#
loop_
_entity.id
_entity.type
_entity.pdbx_description
1 polymer ?
#
loop_
_entity_poly.entity_id
_entity_poly.type
_entity_poly.pdbx_seq_one_letter_code
_entity_poly.pdbx_strand_id
1 'polypeptide(L)'
;MVAVAGRVVVDGRRRLPGRGAWLHPDPDCLAKAERRRAFPRALRAPGALDVQEVREHVERTRHHEAGTSPAPGETKEAGRPVMSQP
;
A
#
# COMPACT_ATOMS: atom_id res chain seq x y z
N MET A 1 2.81 4.64 5.82
CA MET A 1 1.38 4.73 6.20
C MET A 1 1.17 3.99 7.51
N VAL A 2 0.26 4.44 8.37
CA VAL A 2 -0.04 3.81 9.68
C VAL A 2 -1.55 3.90 9.97
N ALA A 3 -2.09 2.97 10.78
CA ALA A 3 -3.48 3.03 11.22
C ALA A 3 -3.61 3.90 12.47
N VAL A 4 -4.48 4.91 12.42
CA VAL A 4 -4.81 5.79 13.55
C VAL A 4 -6.33 5.86 13.65
N ALA A 5 -6.92 5.47 14.78
CA ALA A 5 -8.36 5.60 15.04
C ALA A 5 -9.29 5.10 13.90
N GLY A 6 -8.94 3.99 13.23
CA GLY A 6 -9.77 3.42 12.14
C GLY A 6 -9.54 4.00 10.75
N ARG A 7 -8.56 4.89 10.57
CA ARG A 7 -8.13 5.45 9.28
C ARG A 7 -6.67 5.16 9.01
N VAL A 8 -6.31 5.05 7.74
CA VAL A 8 -4.93 4.96 7.26
C VAL A 8 -4.42 6.36 6.99
N VAL A 9 -3.35 6.75 7.68
CA VAL A 9 -2.71 8.06 7.52
C VAL A 9 -1.30 7.90 6.97
N VAL A 10 -0.87 8.87 6.15
CA VAL A 10 0.46 8.84 5.53
C VAL A 10 1.49 9.46 6.46
N ASP A 11 2.22 8.61 7.19
CA ASP A 11 3.37 9.04 7.98
C ASP A 11 4.64 9.15 7.11
N GLY A 12 4.88 10.33 6.56
CA GLY A 12 6.11 10.64 5.83
C GLY A 12 7.35 10.77 6.73
N ARG A 13 7.16 11.02 8.04
CA ARG A 13 8.27 11.23 9.00
C ARG A 13 8.62 9.98 9.81
N ARG A 14 7.92 8.86 9.61
CA ARG A 14 8.05 7.59 10.35
C ARG A 14 8.08 7.80 11.87
N ARG A 15 7.24 8.71 12.37
CA ARG A 15 7.23 9.18 13.76
C ARG A 15 6.08 8.64 14.59
N LEU A 16 5.07 8.03 13.97
CA LEU A 16 3.90 7.51 14.66
C LEU A 16 4.17 6.12 15.23
N PRO A 17 3.88 5.89 16.53
CA PRO A 17 4.03 4.58 17.15
C PRO A 17 3.00 3.61 16.54
N GLY A 18 3.47 2.49 16.01
CA GLY A 18 2.60 1.48 15.41
C GLY A 18 3.28 0.67 14.31
N ARG A 19 2.53 -0.26 13.71
CA ARG A 19 2.99 -0.96 12.51
C ARG A 19 2.76 -0.08 11.29
N GLY A 20 3.80 0.11 10.50
CA GLY A 20 3.73 0.84 9.23
C GLY A 20 3.42 -0.08 8.04
N ALA A 21 2.74 0.46 7.04
CA ALA A 21 2.58 -0.11 5.71
C ALA A 21 3.22 0.83 4.66
N TRP A 22 3.79 0.24 3.62
CA TRP A 22 4.32 0.94 2.46
C TRP A 22 3.55 0.53 1.20
N LEU A 23 3.27 1.52 0.37
CA LEU A 23 2.65 1.36 -0.93
C LEU A 23 3.30 2.38 -1.86
N HIS A 24 3.44 2.03 -3.15
CA HIS A 24 3.81 3.00 -4.17
C HIS A 24 2.75 4.12 -4.26
N PRO A 25 3.15 5.37 -4.59
CA PRO A 25 2.24 6.48 -4.83
C PRO A 25 1.54 6.33 -6.19
N ASP A 26 0.82 5.21 -6.35
CA ASP A 26 0.16 4.82 -7.58
C ASP A 26 -1.31 4.40 -7.27
N PRO A 27 -2.37 5.03 -7.82
CA PRO A 27 -3.76 4.64 -7.70
C PRO A 27 -4.04 3.22 -8.15
N ASP A 28 -3.29 2.62 -9.08
CA ASP A 28 -3.49 1.21 -9.43
C ASP A 28 -3.02 0.31 -8.28
N CYS A 29 -1.87 0.63 -7.68
CA CYS A 29 -1.42 -0.02 -6.45
C CYS A 29 -2.41 0.21 -5.29
N LEU A 30 -2.96 1.41 -5.15
CA LEU A 30 -3.94 1.74 -4.12
C LEU A 30 -5.24 0.96 -4.32
N ALA A 31 -5.79 0.95 -5.53
CA ALA A 31 -7.01 0.22 -5.85
C ALA A 31 -6.86 -1.30 -5.63
N LYS A 32 -5.69 -1.85 -5.97
CA LYS A 32 -5.35 -3.25 -5.65
C LYS A 32 -5.28 -3.49 -4.14
N ALA A 33 -4.66 -2.60 -3.39
CA ALA A 33 -4.55 -2.69 -1.94
C ALA A 33 -5.93 -2.57 -1.25
N GLU A 34 -6.80 -1.69 -1.74
CA GLU A 34 -8.19 -1.54 -1.30
C GLU A 34 -8.99 -2.82 -1.55
N ARG A 35 -9.02 -3.31 -2.80
CA ARG A 35 -9.75 -4.53 -3.17
C ARG A 35 -9.33 -5.74 -2.35
N ARG A 36 -8.02 -5.87 -2.07
CA ARG A 36 -7.47 -7.01 -1.32
C ARG A 36 -7.48 -6.83 0.19
N ARG A 37 -7.97 -5.68 0.70
CA ARG A 37 -7.91 -5.32 2.14
C ARG A 37 -6.48 -5.45 2.69
N ALA A 38 -5.50 -5.01 1.91
CA ALA A 38 -4.08 -5.11 2.24
C ALA A 38 -3.72 -4.23 3.45
N PHE A 39 -4.31 -3.04 3.59
CA PHE A 39 -4.05 -2.12 4.71
C PHE A 39 -4.46 -2.69 6.07
N PRO A 40 -5.72 -3.09 6.30
CA PRO A 40 -6.09 -3.67 7.60
C PRO A 40 -5.32 -4.96 7.89
N ARG A 41 -4.95 -5.74 6.85
CA ARG A 41 -4.10 -6.92 7.02
C ARG A 41 -2.66 -6.58 7.42
N ALA A 42 -2.04 -5.59 6.79
CA ALA A 42 -0.68 -5.14 7.09
C ALA A 42 -0.57 -4.41 8.43
N LEU A 43 -1.61 -3.61 8.76
CA LEU A 43 -1.68 -2.80 9.97
C LEU A 43 -2.32 -3.54 11.15
N ARG A 44 -2.83 -4.77 10.94
CA ARG A 44 -3.58 -5.58 11.92
C ARG A 44 -4.71 -4.79 12.59
N ALA A 45 -5.45 -4.00 11.82
CA ALA A 45 -6.59 -3.26 12.34
C ALA A 45 -7.86 -4.13 12.32
N PRO A 46 -8.71 -4.04 13.36
CA PRO A 46 -10.00 -4.69 13.37
C PRO A 46 -10.97 -3.91 12.45
N GLY A 47 -11.17 -4.40 11.22
CA GLY A 47 -12.21 -3.90 10.32
C GLY A 47 -11.70 -3.17 9.08
N ALA A 48 -12.63 -2.55 8.35
CA ALA A 48 -12.30 -1.69 7.23
C ALA A 48 -11.66 -0.41 7.75
N LEU A 49 -10.50 -0.05 7.20
CA LEU A 49 -9.86 1.22 7.48
C LEU A 49 -10.24 2.22 6.39
N ASP A 50 -10.51 3.47 6.78
CA ASP A 50 -10.67 4.55 5.82
C ASP A 50 -9.32 4.88 5.16
N VAL A 51 -9.29 4.94 3.84
CA VAL A 51 -8.09 5.20 3.04
C VAL A 51 -8.20 6.47 2.20
N GLN A 52 -9.18 7.33 2.46
CA GLN A 52 -9.41 8.56 1.68
C GLN A 52 -8.19 9.48 1.72
N GLU A 53 -7.59 9.64 2.92
CA GLU A 53 -6.37 10.45 3.06
C GLU A 53 -5.20 9.89 2.25
N VAL A 54 -5.09 8.55 2.17
CA VAL A 54 -4.07 7.89 1.35
C VAL A 54 -4.32 8.16 -0.13
N ARG A 55 -5.58 8.10 -0.58
CA ARG A 55 -5.96 8.41 -1.96
C ARG A 55 -5.58 9.83 -2.35
N GLU A 56 -5.97 10.81 -1.55
CA GLU A 56 -5.61 12.22 -1.77
C GLU A 56 -4.08 12.43 -1.79
N HIS A 57 -3.36 11.75 -0.90
CA HIS A 57 -1.90 11.81 -0.88
C HIS A 57 -1.29 11.20 -2.14
N VAL A 58 -1.78 10.04 -2.59
CA VAL A 58 -1.30 9.37 -3.80
C VAL A 58 -1.50 10.25 -5.03
N GLU A 59 -2.67 10.86 -5.20
CA GLU A 59 -2.94 11.82 -6.27
C GLU A 59 -1.98 13.02 -6.19
N ARG A 60 -1.83 13.63 -5.01
CA ARG A 60 -0.93 14.77 -4.80
C ARG A 60 0.54 14.44 -5.10
N THR A 61 1.00 13.26 -4.69
CA THR A 61 2.38 12.82 -4.90
C THR A 61 2.63 12.51 -6.37
N ARG A 62 1.66 11.91 -7.08
CA ARG A 62 1.74 11.77 -8.54
C ARG A 62 1.92 13.09 -9.27
N HIS A 63 1.19 14.13 -8.86
CA HIS A 63 1.36 15.47 -9.42
C HIS A 63 2.75 16.05 -9.16
N HIS A 64 3.42 15.64 -8.07
CA HIS A 64 4.78 16.05 -7.74
C HIS A 64 5.84 15.22 -8.49
N GLU A 65 5.59 13.92 -8.68
CA GLU A 65 6.49 12.98 -9.36
C GLU A 65 6.35 12.98 -10.89
N ALA A 66 5.34 13.63 -11.46
CA ALA A 66 5.23 13.80 -12.92
C ALA A 66 6.40 14.60 -13.55
N GLY A 67 7.32 15.14 -12.75
CA GLY A 67 8.62 15.66 -13.20
C GLY A 67 9.79 14.65 -13.19
N THR A 68 9.62 13.47 -12.60
CA THR A 68 10.65 12.41 -12.48
C THR A 68 9.98 11.04 -12.60
N SER A 69 10.03 10.42 -13.79
CA SER A 69 9.47 9.10 -14.07
C SER A 69 9.90 8.03 -13.06
N PRO A 70 8.97 7.29 -12.41
CA PRO A 70 9.35 6.12 -11.62
C PRO A 70 9.33 4.86 -12.50
N ALA A 71 10.41 4.08 -12.44
CA ALA A 71 10.50 2.74 -13.02
C ALA A 71 9.55 1.77 -12.27
N PRO A 72 8.77 0.93 -12.97
CA PRO A 72 7.87 -0.01 -12.32
C PRO A 72 8.68 -1.16 -11.71
N GLY A 73 8.66 -1.25 -10.37
CA GLY A 73 9.20 -2.37 -9.63
C GLY A 73 8.44 -3.66 -9.93
N GLU A 74 9.17 -4.64 -10.47
CA GLU A 74 8.75 -6.01 -10.73
C GLU A 74 7.96 -6.63 -9.58
N THR A 75 6.71 -6.98 -9.86
CA THR A 75 6.01 -8.04 -9.15
C THR A 75 6.67 -9.37 -9.48
N LYS A 76 7.56 -9.89 -8.62
CA LYS A 76 7.91 -11.31 -8.64
C LYS A 76 6.88 -12.07 -7.80
N GLU A 77 5.76 -12.43 -8.43
CA GLU A 77 4.80 -13.40 -7.90
C GLU A 77 5.13 -14.80 -8.43
N ALA A 78 5.23 -15.72 -7.47
CA ALA A 78 4.94 -17.16 -7.52
C ALA A 78 5.60 -18.07 -8.58
N GLY A 79 6.38 -19.03 -8.08
CA GLY A 79 6.64 -20.30 -8.74
C GLY A 79 6.97 -21.37 -7.71
N ARG A 80 5.96 -21.90 -7.01
CA ARG A 80 6.08 -23.15 -6.24
C ARG A 80 6.16 -24.29 -7.25
N PRO A 81 7.22 -25.12 -7.32
CA PRO A 81 7.13 -26.35 -8.10
C PRO A 81 6.23 -27.32 -7.36
N VAL A 82 5.13 -27.74 -8.01
CA VAL A 82 4.34 -28.91 -7.64
C VAL A 82 4.38 -29.87 -8.83
N MET A 83 4.43 -31.17 -8.52
CA MET A 83 4.37 -32.36 -9.38
C MET A 83 5.70 -32.79 -10.01
N SER A 84 6.02 -34.06 -10.25
CA SER A 84 5.70 -35.40 -9.70
C SER A 84 6.39 -36.39 -10.66
N GLN A 85 6.89 -37.51 -10.12
CA GLN A 85 7.13 -38.82 -10.80
C GLN A 85 8.32 -38.91 -11.78
N PRO A 86 8.85 -40.12 -12.11
CA PRO A 86 8.25 -41.47 -12.14
C PRO A 86 8.16 -42.23 -10.81
#